data_AF-A0A3L7QR65-F1
#
_entry.id   AF-A0A3L7QR65-F1
#
_cell.length_a   1.000
_cell.length_b   1.000
_cell.length_c   1.000
_cell.angle_alpha   90.00
_cell.angle_beta   90.00
_cell.angle_gamma   90.00
#
_symmetry.space_group_name_H-M   'P 1'
#
loop_
_entity.id
_entity.type
_entity.pdbx_description
1 polymer ?
#
loop_
_entity_poly.entity_id
_entity_poly.type
_entity_poly.pdbx_seq_one_letter_code
_entity_poly.pdbx_strand_id
1 'polypeptide(L)'
;MAQSSSSAGNVNGYVQSAPATSLTTHTFSQCWTLDETGNWSGFKQSNDGATWSLEQTRSANTVNELTTINASVGEQWADPKYDANGNMSSIPRPGLNRPSWANLTTDQWSDLTADQWAEMEVAPTFRATYDAWNRLVKLTDGGSGETVQENQYDGRGYRSVTKTYTNGTLDETRHAYSTDQWQCIEERLGTSTTPDRQFIWGVRYIDDLILRDRSV
;
A
#
# COMPACT_ATOMS: atom_id res chain seq x y z
N MET A 1 -28.02 14.85 -20.60
CA MET A 1 -29.13 13.89 -20.70
C MET A 1 -28.54 12.52 -20.39
N ALA A 2 -28.95 11.94 -19.27
CA ALA A 2 -28.40 10.69 -18.75
C ALA A 2 -28.87 9.50 -19.58
N GLN A 3 -27.98 8.53 -19.80
CA GLN A 3 -28.37 7.14 -19.96
C GLN A 3 -27.47 6.29 -19.06
N SER A 4 -28.09 5.78 -17.99
CA SER A 4 -27.58 4.70 -17.17
C SER A 4 -27.99 3.38 -17.82
N SER A 5 -27.01 2.51 -18.09
CA SER A 5 -27.22 1.08 -18.21
C SER A 5 -26.31 0.40 -17.20
N SER A 6 -26.92 -0.31 -16.26
CA SER A 6 -26.25 -1.06 -15.19
C SER A 6 -25.52 -2.28 -15.77
N SER A 7 -24.20 -2.26 -15.67
CA SER A 7 -23.32 -3.43 -15.73
C SER A 7 -22.01 -3.04 -15.04
N ALA A 8 -21.56 -3.83 -14.06
CA ALA A 8 -20.26 -3.76 -13.35
C ALA A 8 -19.46 -2.47 -13.61
N GLY A 9 -19.69 -1.45 -12.77
CA GLY A 9 -19.23 -0.09 -13.02
C GLY A 9 -17.72 0.02 -12.97
N ASN A 10 -17.11 0.45 -14.08
CA ASN A 10 -15.73 0.92 -14.06
C ASN A 10 -15.69 2.33 -13.44
N VAL A 11 -14.92 2.51 -12.37
CA VAL A 11 -14.63 3.83 -11.79
C VAL A 11 -13.30 4.32 -12.36
N ASN A 12 -13.16 5.60 -12.71
CA ASN A 12 -11.93 6.18 -13.26
C ASN A 12 -11.47 7.40 -12.45
N GLY A 13 -10.15 7.55 -12.27
CA GLY A 13 -9.50 8.72 -11.67
C GLY A 13 -8.38 9.27 -12.54
N TYR A 14 -8.31 10.59 -12.70
CA TYR A 14 -7.33 11.29 -13.55
C TYR A 14 -6.67 12.45 -12.78
N VAL A 15 -5.37 12.70 -13.03
CA VAL A 15 -4.60 13.81 -12.41
C VAL A 15 -3.88 14.63 -13.49
N GLN A 16 -3.80 15.95 -13.31
CA GLN A 16 -3.10 16.92 -14.16
C GLN A 16 -1.99 17.64 -13.38
N SER A 17 -0.95 18.13 -14.07
CA SER A 17 0.26 18.74 -13.45
C SER A 17 0.36 20.28 -13.50
N ALA A 18 -0.73 21.03 -13.73
CA ALA A 18 -0.69 22.51 -13.83
C ALA A 18 -2.05 23.17 -13.48
N PRO A 19 -2.12 24.48 -13.12
CA PRO A 19 -3.38 25.13 -12.77
C PRO A 19 -4.25 25.24 -14.04
N ALA A 20 -5.32 24.44 -14.09
CA ALA A 20 -6.05 24.26 -15.34
C ALA A 20 -7.56 24.43 -15.14
N THR A 21 -8.15 25.22 -16.04
CA THR A 21 -9.60 25.37 -16.23
C THR A 21 -10.20 24.23 -17.05
N SER A 22 -9.38 23.28 -17.54
CA SER A 22 -9.81 22.06 -18.25
C SER A 22 -8.72 20.97 -18.24
N LEU A 23 -9.13 19.70 -18.23
CA LEU A 23 -8.25 18.54 -18.29
C LEU A 23 -7.87 18.23 -19.75
N THR A 24 -6.69 18.64 -20.19
CA THR A 24 -6.26 18.59 -21.60
C THR A 24 -5.25 17.50 -21.91
N THR A 25 -4.50 17.04 -20.91
CA THR A 25 -3.56 15.92 -21.02
C THR A 25 -3.63 15.09 -19.76
N HIS A 26 -3.89 13.79 -19.90
CA HIS A 26 -3.80 12.84 -18.80
C HIS A 26 -2.33 12.44 -18.66
N THR A 27 -1.73 12.66 -17.49
CA THR A 27 -0.38 12.17 -17.19
C THR A 27 -0.41 10.95 -16.26
N PHE A 28 -1.61 10.59 -15.79
CA PHE A 28 -1.86 9.46 -14.91
C PHE A 28 -3.33 9.06 -15.03
N SER A 29 -3.61 7.76 -15.04
CA SER A 29 -4.99 7.27 -14.96
C SER A 29 -5.08 5.98 -14.19
N GLN A 30 -6.21 5.79 -13.50
CA GLN A 30 -6.57 4.54 -12.84
C GLN A 30 -7.99 4.14 -13.21
N CYS A 31 -8.23 2.84 -13.30
CA CYS A 31 -9.53 2.23 -13.56
C CYS A 31 -9.76 1.06 -12.60
N TRP A 32 -10.94 0.99 -11.99
CA TRP A 32 -11.36 -0.10 -11.10
C TRP A 32 -12.57 -0.80 -11.68
N THR A 33 -12.53 -2.11 -11.77
CA THR A 33 -13.69 -2.95 -12.10
C THR A 33 -14.24 -3.54 -10.82
N LEU A 34 -15.55 -3.39 -10.61
CA LEU A 34 -16.25 -3.91 -9.44
C LEU A 34 -17.02 -5.18 -9.78
N ASP A 35 -17.07 -6.15 -8.86
CA ASP A 35 -18.03 -7.24 -8.91
C ASP A 35 -19.41 -6.82 -8.38
N GLU A 36 -20.36 -7.77 -8.35
CA GLU A 36 -21.74 -7.53 -7.91
C GLU A 36 -21.87 -7.11 -6.44
N THR A 37 -20.86 -7.42 -5.62
CA THR A 37 -20.80 -7.05 -4.19
C THR A 37 -20.04 -5.75 -3.96
N GLY A 38 -19.49 -5.15 -5.02
CA GLY A 38 -18.69 -3.93 -4.95
C GLY A 38 -17.22 -4.17 -4.62
N ASN A 39 -16.74 -5.42 -4.57
CA ASN A 39 -15.32 -5.70 -4.42
C ASN A 39 -14.58 -5.39 -5.72
N TRP A 40 -13.31 -5.03 -5.61
CA TRP A 40 -12.46 -4.76 -6.77
C TRP A 40 -12.05 -6.09 -7.42
N SER A 41 -12.64 -6.40 -8.57
CA SER A 41 -12.29 -7.57 -9.39
C SER A 41 -11.21 -7.24 -10.44
N GLY A 42 -11.00 -5.96 -10.73
CA GLY A 42 -9.94 -5.49 -11.63
C GLY A 42 -9.39 -4.13 -11.23
N PHE A 43 -8.10 -3.92 -11.51
CA PHE A 43 -7.41 -2.64 -11.32
C PHE A 43 -6.45 -2.39 -12.46
N LYS A 44 -6.49 -1.20 -13.06
CA LYS A 44 -5.53 -0.76 -14.07
C LYS A 44 -4.95 0.59 -13.70
N GLN A 45 -3.66 0.77 -13.96
CA GLN A 45 -2.97 2.05 -13.78
C GLN A 45 -2.09 2.35 -14.98
N SER A 46 -2.11 3.60 -15.41
CA SER A 46 -1.21 4.16 -16.41
C SER A 46 -0.42 5.31 -15.77
N ASN A 47 0.91 5.20 -15.81
CA ASN A 47 1.83 6.20 -15.27
C ASN A 47 2.10 7.37 -16.22
N ASP A 48 1.64 7.28 -17.47
CA ASP A 48 1.80 8.31 -18.50
C ASP A 48 0.45 8.82 -19.03
N GLY A 49 -0.66 8.25 -18.57
CA GLY A 49 -2.01 8.54 -19.03
C GLY A 49 -2.37 7.98 -20.40
N ALA A 50 -1.49 7.19 -21.03
CA ALA A 50 -1.68 6.63 -22.37
C ALA A 50 -1.68 5.09 -22.37
N THR A 51 -0.67 4.46 -21.76
CA THR A 51 -0.50 3.01 -21.75
C THR A 51 -0.67 2.47 -20.34
N TRP A 52 -1.39 1.35 -20.18
CA TRP A 52 -1.45 0.67 -18.88
C TRP A 52 -0.07 0.16 -18.50
N SER A 53 0.45 0.66 -17.38
CA SER A 53 1.71 0.21 -16.77
C SER A 53 1.49 -0.93 -15.76
N LEU A 54 0.24 -1.15 -15.34
CA LEU A 54 -0.17 -2.23 -14.45
C LEU A 54 -1.61 -2.61 -14.78
N GLU A 55 -1.87 -3.89 -14.98
CA GLU A 55 -3.22 -4.44 -15.17
C GLU A 55 -3.37 -5.68 -14.30
N GLN A 56 -4.29 -5.62 -13.35
CA GLN A 56 -4.54 -6.67 -12.38
C GLN A 56 -5.98 -7.20 -12.45
N THR A 57 -6.12 -8.50 -12.24
CA THR A 57 -7.37 -9.14 -11.85
C THR A 57 -7.28 -9.62 -10.41
N ARG A 58 -8.41 -9.62 -9.72
CA ARG A 58 -8.49 -9.85 -8.28
C ARG A 58 -9.68 -10.74 -7.96
N SER A 59 -9.55 -11.57 -6.94
CA SER A 59 -10.62 -12.43 -6.45
C SER A 59 -10.67 -12.40 -4.94
N ALA A 60 -11.89 -12.37 -4.39
CA ALA A 60 -12.13 -12.38 -2.96
C ALA A 60 -12.89 -13.63 -2.54
N ASN A 61 -12.74 -14.03 -1.28
CA ASN A 61 -13.54 -15.08 -0.67
C ASN A 61 -14.92 -14.56 -0.23
N THR A 62 -15.73 -15.44 0.37
CA THR A 62 -17.10 -15.11 0.83
C THR A 62 -17.17 -14.11 1.99
N VAL A 63 -16.05 -13.78 2.62
CA VAL A 63 -15.95 -12.78 3.69
C VAL A 63 -15.22 -11.51 3.24
N ASN A 64 -15.08 -11.31 1.92
CA ASN A 64 -14.43 -10.17 1.28
C ASN A 64 -12.93 -10.02 1.55
N GLU A 65 -12.23 -11.11 1.90
CA GLU A 65 -10.76 -11.13 1.92
C GLU A 65 -10.24 -11.42 0.51
N LEU A 66 -9.25 -10.64 0.06
CA LEU A 66 -8.64 -10.79 -1.26
C LEU A 66 -7.71 -12.01 -1.29
N THR A 67 -8.05 -13.03 -2.07
CA THR A 67 -7.29 -14.31 -2.08
C THR A 67 -6.30 -14.41 -3.23
N THR A 68 -6.49 -13.63 -4.29
CA THR A 68 -5.66 -13.72 -5.49
C THR A 68 -5.49 -12.37 -6.15
N ILE A 69 -4.27 -12.08 -6.60
CA ILE A 69 -3.94 -10.94 -7.44
C ILE A 69 -3.15 -11.48 -8.62
N ASN A 70 -3.66 -11.37 -9.84
CA ASN A 70 -2.89 -11.68 -11.05
C ASN A 70 -2.61 -10.40 -11.83
N ALA A 71 -1.44 -10.30 -12.43
CA ALA A 71 -1.06 -9.21 -13.32
C ALA A 71 -0.88 -9.70 -14.76
N SER A 72 -1.53 -9.04 -15.72
CA SER A 72 -1.29 -9.26 -17.17
C SER A 72 -0.31 -8.23 -17.75
N VAL A 73 -0.10 -7.12 -17.04
CA VAL A 73 0.88 -6.07 -17.33
C VAL A 73 1.47 -5.59 -16.01
N GLY A 74 2.77 -5.31 -15.98
CA GLY A 74 3.46 -4.83 -14.78
C GLY A 74 3.93 -5.97 -13.86
N GLU A 75 4.33 -5.61 -12.64
CA GLU A 75 4.81 -6.54 -11.63
C GLU A 75 3.69 -7.47 -11.13
N GLN A 76 3.96 -8.77 -11.10
CA GLN A 76 3.11 -9.76 -10.45
C GLN A 76 3.27 -9.66 -8.93
N TRP A 77 2.18 -9.39 -8.23
CA TRP A 77 2.18 -9.30 -6.77
C TRP A 77 1.97 -10.69 -6.15
N ALA A 78 2.41 -10.87 -4.91
CA ALA A 78 2.07 -12.09 -4.18
C ALA A 78 0.57 -12.12 -3.85
N ASP A 79 0.02 -13.32 -3.70
CA ASP A 79 -1.35 -13.48 -3.21
C ASP A 79 -1.41 -13.23 -1.70
N PRO A 80 -2.36 -12.39 -1.21
CA PRO A 80 -2.59 -12.24 0.21
C PRO A 80 -3.07 -13.56 0.82
N LYS A 81 -2.68 -13.80 2.08
CA LYS A 81 -3.16 -14.95 2.86
C LYS A 81 -3.54 -14.52 4.26
N TYR A 82 -4.51 -15.20 4.85
CA TYR A 82 -5.11 -14.88 6.14
C TYR A 82 -5.12 -16.11 7.04
N ASP A 83 -4.98 -15.89 8.34
CA ASP A 83 -5.26 -16.91 9.35
C ASP A 83 -6.76 -16.98 9.68
N ALA A 84 -7.15 -17.90 10.56
CA ALA A 84 -8.56 -18.06 10.97
C ALA A 84 -9.13 -16.87 11.75
N ASN A 85 -8.28 -15.95 12.22
CA ASN A 85 -8.66 -14.72 12.91
C ASN A 85 -8.76 -13.51 11.96
N GLY A 86 -8.51 -13.71 10.65
CA GLY A 86 -8.51 -12.66 9.64
C GLY A 86 -7.23 -11.82 9.62
N ASN A 87 -6.18 -12.24 10.33
CA ASN A 87 -4.89 -11.57 10.27
C ASN A 87 -4.15 -12.00 9.01
N MET A 88 -3.54 -11.06 8.29
CA MET A 88 -2.74 -11.40 7.10
C MET A 88 -1.45 -12.13 7.50
N SER A 89 -1.28 -13.37 7.03
CA SER A 89 -0.05 -14.15 7.19
C SER A 89 0.93 -13.95 6.02
N SER A 90 0.44 -13.43 4.90
CA SER A 90 1.23 -13.05 3.74
C SER A 90 0.66 -11.77 3.17
N ILE A 91 1.50 -10.73 3.07
CA ILE A 91 1.11 -9.41 2.59
C ILE A 91 1.87 -9.14 1.28
N PRO A 92 1.21 -8.75 0.18
CA PRO A 92 1.91 -8.40 -1.05
C PRO A 92 2.89 -7.25 -0.84
N ARG A 93 4.11 -7.35 -1.38
CA ARG A 93 5.13 -6.31 -1.31
C ARG A 93 5.49 -5.78 -2.70
N PRO A 94 4.79 -4.76 -3.20
CA PRO A 94 5.06 -4.22 -4.53
C PRO A 94 6.30 -3.34 -4.57
N GLY A 95 6.83 -3.11 -5.77
CA GLY A 95 7.81 -2.06 -6.03
C GLY A 95 9.23 -2.41 -5.58
N LEU A 96 9.50 -3.68 -5.30
CA LEU A 96 10.88 -4.12 -5.20
C LEU A 96 11.41 -4.18 -6.64
N ASN A 97 12.32 -3.27 -6.97
CA ASN A 97 13.15 -3.36 -8.17
C ASN A 97 14.10 -4.56 -8.05
N ARG A 98 13.54 -5.76 -7.87
CA ARG A 98 14.24 -7.02 -8.03
C ARG A 98 14.48 -7.18 -9.52
N PRO A 99 15.54 -7.87 -9.92
CA PRO A 99 15.70 -8.20 -11.32
C PRO A 99 14.43 -8.93 -11.75
N SER A 100 13.64 -8.28 -12.62
CA SER A 100 12.88 -9.04 -13.59
C SER A 100 13.91 -9.99 -14.18
N TRP A 101 13.61 -11.27 -14.17
CA TRP A 101 14.41 -12.36 -14.74
C TRP A 101 14.91 -12.08 -16.18
N ALA A 102 14.48 -10.98 -16.79
CA ALA A 102 14.92 -10.43 -18.06
C ALA A 102 16.07 -9.37 -18.02
N ASN A 103 16.52 -8.83 -16.88
CA ASN A 103 17.42 -7.65 -16.86
C ASN A 103 18.74 -7.81 -16.08
N LEU A 104 19.20 -9.02 -15.80
CA LEU A 104 20.59 -9.21 -15.35
C LEU A 104 21.51 -9.31 -16.57
N THR A 105 22.64 -8.60 -16.55
CA THR A 105 23.71 -8.87 -17.52
C THR A 105 24.27 -10.27 -17.27
N THR A 106 24.94 -10.85 -18.27
CA THR A 106 25.61 -12.16 -18.13
C THR A 106 26.52 -12.20 -16.91
N ASP A 107 27.24 -11.11 -16.62
CA ASP A 107 28.17 -11.01 -15.50
C ASP A 107 27.43 -10.97 -14.15
N GLN A 108 26.31 -10.24 -14.09
CA GLN A 108 25.46 -10.22 -12.89
C GLN A 108 24.79 -11.57 -12.64
N TRP A 109 24.50 -12.33 -13.69
CA TRP A 109 23.97 -13.69 -13.57
C TRP A 109 25.02 -14.65 -13.00
N SER A 110 26.28 -14.51 -13.43
CA SER A 110 27.38 -15.36 -12.95
C SER A 110 27.81 -15.07 -11.52
N ASP A 111 27.52 -13.87 -11.01
CA ASP A 111 27.89 -13.45 -9.67
C ASP A 111 26.85 -13.85 -8.60
N LEU A 112 25.68 -14.37 -9.00
CA LEU A 112 24.67 -14.85 -8.06
C LEU A 112 25.14 -16.15 -7.38
N THR A 113 25.26 -16.11 -6.05
CA THR A 113 25.54 -17.29 -5.24
C THR A 113 24.29 -18.17 -5.10
N ALA A 114 24.47 -19.46 -4.80
CA ALA A 114 23.35 -20.38 -4.53
C ALA A 114 22.44 -19.89 -3.38
N ASP A 115 23.02 -19.23 -2.38
CA ASP A 115 22.29 -18.67 -1.24
C ASP A 115 21.47 -17.45 -1.68
N GLN A 116 22.04 -16.56 -2.50
CA GLN A 116 21.31 -15.44 -3.09
C GLN A 116 20.14 -15.91 -3.95
N TRP A 117 20.34 -16.99 -4.72
CA TRP A 117 19.28 -17.64 -5.49
C TRP A 117 18.15 -18.19 -4.61
N ALA A 118 18.50 -18.84 -3.50
CA ALA A 118 17.53 -19.45 -2.59
C ALA A 118 16.68 -18.41 -1.84
N GLU A 119 17.21 -17.20 -1.65
CA GLU A 119 16.52 -16.09 -0.99
C GLU A 119 15.62 -15.27 -1.94
N MET A 120 15.65 -15.53 -3.26
CA MET A 120 14.80 -14.79 -4.20
C MET A 120 13.35 -15.28 -4.19
N GLU A 121 12.44 -14.48 -3.62
CA GLU A 121 11.01 -14.70 -3.77
C GLU A 121 10.53 -14.35 -5.19
N VAL A 122 9.77 -15.26 -5.83
CA VAL A 122 9.18 -15.08 -7.17
C VAL A 122 8.11 -13.98 -7.16
N ALA A 123 7.39 -13.85 -6.05
CA ALA A 123 6.48 -12.75 -5.77
C ALA A 123 6.71 -12.33 -4.32
N PRO A 124 7.28 -11.13 -4.08
CA PRO A 124 7.76 -10.78 -2.75
C PRO A 124 6.61 -10.50 -1.78
N THR A 125 6.84 -10.86 -0.52
CA THR A 125 5.87 -10.68 0.56
C THR A 125 6.46 -9.89 1.74
N PHE A 126 5.58 -9.33 2.57
CA PHE A 126 5.89 -9.09 3.97
C PHE A 126 5.25 -10.19 4.83
N ARG A 127 5.88 -10.45 5.98
CA ARG A 127 5.33 -11.29 7.05
C ARG A 127 4.95 -10.39 8.21
N ALA A 128 3.78 -10.64 8.80
CA ALA A 128 3.25 -9.85 9.89
C ALA A 128 3.29 -10.59 11.22
N THR A 129 3.57 -9.85 12.29
CA THR A 129 3.40 -10.29 13.67
C THR A 129 2.32 -9.45 14.33
N TYR A 130 1.42 -10.11 15.04
CA TYR A 130 0.30 -9.49 15.76
C TYR A 130 0.45 -9.71 17.27
N ASP A 131 -0.08 -8.78 18.05
CA ASP A 131 -0.22 -8.97 19.49
C ASP A 131 -1.50 -9.76 19.85
N ALA A 132 -1.71 -10.01 21.14
CA ALA A 132 -2.86 -10.75 21.66
C ALA A 132 -4.23 -10.07 21.41
N TRP A 133 -4.24 -8.82 20.92
CA TRP A 133 -5.44 -8.07 20.56
C TRP A 133 -5.63 -7.98 19.03
N ASN A 134 -4.97 -8.82 18.25
CA ASN A 134 -4.98 -8.81 16.79
C ASN A 134 -4.50 -7.48 16.18
N ARG A 135 -3.56 -6.80 16.84
CA ARG A 135 -2.97 -5.56 16.30
C ARG A 135 -1.60 -5.84 15.69
N LEU A 136 -1.37 -5.34 14.47
CA LEU A 136 -0.10 -5.50 13.75
C LEU A 136 1.02 -4.79 14.49
N VAL A 137 1.95 -5.52 15.10
CA VAL A 137 3.09 -4.93 15.83
C VAL A 137 4.39 -4.94 15.05
N LYS A 138 4.55 -5.81 14.06
CA LYS A 138 5.77 -5.91 13.27
C LYS A 138 5.53 -6.42 11.85
N LEU A 139 6.29 -5.90 10.90
CA LEU A 139 6.44 -6.43 9.55
C LEU A 139 7.91 -6.77 9.29
N THR A 140 8.14 -7.91 8.65
CA THR A 140 9.46 -8.30 8.13
C THR A 140 9.40 -8.55 6.62
N ASP A 141 10.55 -8.40 5.97
CA ASP A 141 10.78 -8.88 4.60
C ASP A 141 10.52 -10.39 4.54
N GLY A 142 9.78 -10.84 3.52
CA GLY A 142 9.43 -12.24 3.33
C GLY A 142 10.62 -13.13 3.01
N GLY A 143 11.60 -12.59 2.26
CA GLY A 143 12.80 -13.26 1.81
C GLY A 143 13.95 -13.13 2.80
N SER A 144 14.36 -11.91 3.16
CA SER A 144 15.49 -11.70 4.08
C SER A 144 15.14 -11.86 5.56
N GLY A 145 13.86 -11.79 5.94
CA GLY A 145 13.43 -11.78 7.33
C GLY A 145 13.73 -10.48 8.09
N GLU A 146 14.33 -9.49 7.42
CA GLU A 146 14.69 -8.22 8.04
C GLU A 146 13.46 -7.44 8.48
N THR A 147 13.59 -6.73 9.60
CA THR A 147 12.50 -5.85 10.07
C THR A 147 12.32 -4.71 9.09
N VAL A 148 11.06 -4.41 8.74
CA VAL A 148 10.69 -3.29 7.84
C VAL A 148 9.84 -2.27 8.59
N GLN A 149 9.00 -2.73 9.52
CA GLN A 149 8.16 -1.84 10.31
C GLN A 149 7.90 -2.41 11.70
N GLU A 150 7.82 -1.55 12.71
CA GLU A 150 7.26 -1.87 14.02
C GLU A 150 6.22 -0.81 14.41
N ASN A 151 5.16 -1.23 15.09
CA ASN A 151 4.08 -0.34 15.54
C ASN A 151 3.92 -0.40 17.05
N GLN A 152 3.56 0.73 17.63
CA GLN A 152 3.10 0.81 19.02
C GLN A 152 1.70 1.40 19.07
N TYR A 153 0.96 1.00 20.09
CA TYR A 153 -0.43 1.38 20.29
C TYR A 153 -0.60 1.96 21.69
N ASP A 154 -1.47 2.95 21.81
CA ASP A 154 -1.88 3.49 23.11
C ASP A 154 -2.93 2.61 23.79
N GLY A 155 -3.36 3.01 24.99
CA GLY A 155 -4.38 2.28 25.77
C GLY A 155 -5.78 2.29 25.15
N ARG A 156 -6.05 3.15 24.16
CA ARG A 156 -7.30 3.15 23.38
C ARG A 156 -7.24 2.18 22.21
N GLY A 157 -6.05 1.68 21.88
CA GLY A 157 -5.81 0.83 20.72
C GLY A 157 -5.42 1.60 19.47
N TYR A 158 -5.17 2.91 19.57
CA TYR A 158 -4.76 3.71 18.42
C TYR A 158 -3.25 3.59 18.20
N ARG A 159 -2.84 3.42 16.93
CA ARG A 159 -1.42 3.38 16.59
C ARG A 159 -0.79 4.74 16.88
N SER A 160 0.08 4.79 17.87
CA SER A 160 0.72 6.00 18.36
C SER A 160 2.15 6.17 17.85
N VAL A 161 2.81 5.06 17.47
CA VAL A 161 4.16 5.09 16.91
C VAL A 161 4.26 4.12 15.73
N THR A 162 4.90 4.57 14.66
CA THR A 162 5.38 3.72 13.57
C THR A 162 6.89 3.89 13.47
N LYS A 163 7.62 2.79 13.47
CA LYS A 163 9.04 2.74 13.18
C LYS A 163 9.24 2.08 11.83
N THR A 164 9.93 2.72 10.90
CA THR A 164 10.30 2.13 9.62
C THR A 164 11.77 1.79 9.59
N TYR A 165 12.12 0.74 8.88
CA TYR A 165 13.46 0.19 8.83
C TYR A 165 13.90 0.01 7.38
N THR A 166 15.15 0.37 7.12
CA THR A 166 15.82 0.13 5.84
C THR A 166 16.91 -0.90 6.08
N ASN A 167 16.81 -2.05 5.40
CA ASN A 167 17.75 -3.17 5.57
C ASN A 167 17.97 -3.55 7.04
N GLY A 168 16.89 -3.70 7.81
CA GLY A 168 16.94 -4.08 9.23
C GLY A 168 17.38 -2.97 10.18
N THR A 169 17.81 -1.82 9.68
CA THR A 169 18.24 -0.67 10.50
C THR A 169 17.10 0.32 10.63
N LEU A 170 16.85 0.81 11.86
CA LEU A 170 15.82 1.82 12.12
C LEU A 170 16.14 3.10 11.32
N ASP A 171 15.21 3.48 10.46
CA ASP A 171 15.34 4.61 9.54
C ASP A 171 14.56 5.83 10.06
N GLU A 172 13.29 5.64 10.39
CA GLU A 172 12.42 6.70 10.89
C GLU A 172 11.60 6.18 12.08
N THR A 173 11.43 7.03 13.10
CA THR A 173 10.38 6.85 14.11
C THR A 173 9.39 8.00 13.95
N ARG A 174 8.11 7.67 13.79
CA ARG A 174 7.03 8.62 13.60
C ARG A 174 6.00 8.45 14.71
N HIS A 175 5.76 9.52 15.45
CA HIS A 175 4.74 9.59 16.49
C HIS A 175 3.48 10.22 15.91
N ALA A 176 2.32 9.60 16.16
CA ALA A 176 1.02 10.12 15.75
C ALA A 176 0.20 10.52 16.98
N TYR A 177 -0.33 11.75 16.96
CA TYR A 177 -1.22 12.27 17.99
C TYR A 177 -2.62 12.36 17.40
N SER A 178 -3.58 11.74 18.09
CA SER A 178 -4.96 11.65 17.61
C SER A 178 -5.96 12.09 18.67
N THR A 179 -7.07 12.65 18.21
CA THR A 179 -8.26 12.89 19.04
C THR A 179 -8.83 11.57 19.57
N ASP A 180 -9.79 11.65 20.49
CA ASP A 180 -10.55 10.50 20.97
C ASP A 180 -11.40 9.86 19.86
N GLN A 181 -11.84 10.65 18.88
CA GLN A 181 -12.51 10.20 17.65
C GLN A 181 -11.52 9.69 16.58
N TRP A 182 -10.29 9.31 16.94
CA TRP A 182 -9.30 8.71 16.03
C TRP A 182 -8.90 9.57 14.82
N GLN A 183 -9.05 10.90 14.91
CA GLN A 183 -8.51 11.80 13.90
C GLN A 183 -7.07 12.16 14.27
N CYS A 184 -6.11 11.75 13.43
CA CYS A 184 -4.71 12.16 13.60
C CYS A 184 -4.61 13.66 13.35
N ILE A 185 -4.15 14.42 14.33
CA ILE A 185 -4.02 15.89 14.26
C ILE A 185 -2.57 16.31 14.02
N GLU A 186 -1.61 15.47 14.40
CA GLU A 186 -0.20 15.80 14.34
C GLU A 186 0.67 14.55 14.22
N GLU A 187 1.71 14.64 13.40
CA GLU A 187 2.80 13.66 13.35
C GLU A 187 4.14 14.33 13.65
N ARG A 188 4.97 13.67 14.45
CA ARG A 188 6.33 14.11 14.79
C ARG A 188 7.37 13.04 14.44
N LEU A 189 8.58 13.49 14.14
CA LEU A 189 9.71 12.63 13.77
C LEU A 189 10.73 12.51 14.90
N GLY A 190 11.17 11.27 15.14
CA GLY A 190 12.18 10.93 16.12
C GLY A 190 11.87 11.53 17.49
N THR A 191 12.80 12.35 17.98
CA THR A 191 12.66 13.07 19.25
C THR A 191 12.22 14.53 19.08
N SER A 192 11.81 14.93 17.87
CA SER A 192 11.39 16.31 17.62
C SER A 192 10.15 16.67 18.42
N THR A 193 10.13 17.90 18.94
CA THR A 193 8.97 18.50 19.58
C THR A 193 8.13 19.35 18.63
N THR A 194 8.65 19.63 17.42
CA THR A 194 7.90 20.29 16.35
C THR A 194 7.20 19.27 15.47
N PRO A 195 6.00 19.57 14.98
CA PRO A 195 5.32 18.72 14.00
C PRO A 195 6.14 18.60 12.71
N ASP A 196 6.18 17.40 12.13
CA ASP A 196 6.52 17.19 10.70
C ASP A 196 5.26 17.44 9.85
N ARG A 197 4.08 17.11 10.40
CA ARG A 197 2.79 17.28 9.74
C ARG A 197 1.71 17.65 10.73
N GLN A 198 0.78 18.47 10.26
CA GLN A 198 -0.46 18.75 10.98
C GLN A 198 -1.66 18.51 10.07
N PHE A 199 -2.77 18.13 10.68
CA PHE A 199 -4.00 17.77 9.99
C PHE A 199 -5.16 18.57 10.55
N ILE A 200 -5.92 19.20 9.66
CA ILE A 200 -7.12 19.96 9.99
C ILE A 200 -8.32 19.16 9.52
N TRP A 201 -9.24 18.91 10.43
CA TRP A 201 -10.47 18.16 10.17
C TRP A 201 -11.68 19.07 10.26
N GLY A 202 -12.66 18.80 9.42
CA GLY A 202 -13.95 19.48 9.45
C GLY A 202 -14.86 18.91 10.53
N VAL A 203 -15.94 19.65 10.80
CA VAL A 203 -16.89 19.31 11.87
C VAL A 203 -18.02 18.38 11.41
N ARG A 204 -18.06 18.00 10.13
CA ARG A 204 -19.20 17.25 9.56
C ARG A 204 -19.13 15.78 9.92
N TYR A 205 -17.95 15.18 9.81
CA TYR A 205 -17.77 13.75 10.02
C TYR A 205 -16.32 13.39 10.35
N ILE A 206 -16.12 12.17 10.86
CA ILE A 206 -14.81 11.65 11.27
C ILE A 206 -13.81 11.60 10.11
N ASP A 207 -14.29 11.41 8.88
CA ASP A 207 -13.48 11.31 7.66
C ASP A 207 -13.36 12.64 6.87
N ASP A 208 -13.75 13.77 7.47
CA ASP A 208 -13.74 15.10 6.83
C ASP A 208 -12.35 15.76 6.92
N LEU A 209 -11.30 15.13 6.39
CA LEU A 209 -9.95 15.72 6.36
C LEU A 209 -9.92 16.91 5.40
N ILE A 210 -9.70 18.11 5.93
CA ILE A 210 -9.66 19.36 5.15
C ILE A 210 -8.25 19.62 4.63
N LEU A 211 -7.24 19.50 5.50
CA LEU A 211 -5.87 19.85 5.17
C LEU A 211 -4.90 18.88 5.81
N ARG A 212 -3.87 18.52 5.04
CA ARG A 212 -2.62 17.94 5.53
C ARG A 212 -1.49 18.91 5.24
N ASP A 213 -1.03 19.61 6.26
CA ASP A 213 0.12 20.50 6.16
C ASP A 213 1.42 19.70 6.36
N ARG A 214 2.39 19.94 5.49
CA ARG A 214 3.71 19.29 5.46
C ARG A 214 4.86 20.31 5.49
N SER A 215 4.56 21.59 5.71
CA SER A 215 5.53 22.70 5.70
C SER A 215 5.60 23.42 7.05
N VAL A 216 5.21 22.72 8.12
CA VAL A 216 5.25 23.19 9.51
C VAL A 216 6.61 22.98 10.17
#